data_AF-A0A538M9X1-F1
#
_entry.id   AF-A0A538M9X1-F1
#
_cell.length_a   1.000
_cell.length_b   1.000
_cell.length_c   1.000
_cell.angle_alpha   90.00
_cell.angle_beta   90.00
_cell.angle_gamma   90.00
#
_symmetry.space_group_name_H-M   'P 1'
#
loop_
_entity.id
_entity.type
_entity.pdbx_description
1 polymer ?
#
loop_
_entity_poly.entity_id
_entity_poly.type
_entity_poly.pdbx_seq_one_letter_code
_entity_poly.pdbx_strand_id
1 'polypeptide(L)'
;MAAFLVTAGVAGANVPLTMVSADPFTNTTSQHATELEPDTFAFGGTVVATFQVGRFFNGGASDIGFVRSGNGGASWDAPGFLPGMTFSSGDPSSRMSG
;
A
#
# COMPACT_ATOMS: atom_id res chain seq x y z
N MET A 1 -23.54 29.07 -46.82
CA MET A 1 -22.80 29.04 -45.54
C MET A 1 -23.18 27.77 -44.81
N ALA A 2 -22.23 26.91 -44.48
CA ALA A 2 -22.48 25.68 -43.73
C ALA A 2 -22.03 25.90 -42.28
N ALA A 3 -22.90 25.61 -41.32
CA ALA A 3 -22.60 25.70 -39.89
C ALA A 3 -22.24 24.30 -39.37
N PHE A 4 -21.15 24.22 -38.61
CA PHE A 4 -20.70 22.99 -37.96
C PHE A 4 -21.01 23.08 -36.47
N LEU A 5 -21.62 22.03 -35.92
CA LEU A 5 -21.95 21.93 -34.51
C LEU A 5 -20.88 21.07 -33.82
N VAL A 6 -20.18 21.63 -32.84
CA VAL A 6 -19.21 20.91 -32.01
C VAL A 6 -19.87 20.61 -30.67
N THR A 7 -20.00 19.32 -30.33
CA THR A 7 -20.45 18.88 -29.01
C THR A 7 -19.24 18.71 -28.10
N ALA A 8 -19.26 19.35 -26.92
CA ALA A 8 -18.25 19.14 -25.90
C ALA A 8 -18.44 17.75 -25.28
N GLY A 9 -17.41 16.91 -25.34
CA GLY A 9 -17.41 15.61 -24.66
C GLY A 9 -17.36 15.78 -23.14
N VAL A 10 -18.10 14.95 -22.41
CA VAL A 10 -18.00 14.85 -20.95
C VAL A 10 -16.66 14.23 -20.57
N ALA A 11 -15.84 14.95 -19.81
CA ALA A 11 -14.61 14.41 -19.24
C ALA A 11 -14.96 13.56 -18.00
N GLY A 12 -14.92 12.24 -18.14
CA GLY A 12 -15.08 11.30 -17.02
C GLY A 12 -13.76 11.06 -16.32
N ALA A 13 -13.38 11.91 -15.37
CA ALA A 13 -12.18 11.70 -14.54
C ALA A 13 -12.51 10.89 -13.27
N ASN A 14 -13.13 9.71 -13.41
CA ASN A 14 -13.23 8.77 -12.30
C ASN A 14 -12.11 7.74 -12.43
N VAL A 15 -10.95 8.04 -11.85
CA VAL A 15 -9.83 7.08 -11.80
C VAL A 15 -10.22 5.99 -10.80
N PRO A 16 -10.35 4.72 -11.21
CA PRO A 16 -10.64 3.64 -10.28
C PRO A 16 -9.53 3.55 -9.24
N LEU A 17 -9.89 3.42 -7.96
CA LEU A 17 -8.92 3.12 -6.92
C LEU A 17 -8.50 1.66 -7.02
N THR A 18 -7.18 1.44 -7.07
CA THR A 18 -6.60 0.10 -6.93
C THR A 18 -6.14 -0.08 -5.51
N MET A 19 -6.70 -1.05 -4.80
CA MET A 19 -6.17 -1.47 -3.51
C MET A 19 -4.85 -2.21 -3.75
N VAL A 20 -3.77 -1.71 -3.16
CA VAL A 20 -2.42 -2.25 -3.32
C VAL A 20 -2.01 -3.17 -2.18
N SER A 21 -2.58 -2.95 -1.00
CA SER A 21 -2.37 -3.76 0.20
C SER A 21 -3.51 -3.54 1.20
N ALA A 22 -3.59 -4.44 2.19
CA ALA A 22 -4.41 -4.29 3.38
C ALA A 22 -3.71 -4.98 4.56
N ASP A 23 -3.79 -4.36 5.74
CA ASP A 23 -3.27 -4.90 6.99
C ASP A 23 -3.92 -6.26 7.34
N PRO A 24 -3.14 -7.37 7.38
CA PRO A 24 -3.66 -8.69 7.70
C PRO A 24 -3.63 -9.00 9.21
N PHE A 25 -3.05 -8.14 10.04
CA PHE A 25 -2.82 -8.43 11.45
C PHE A 25 -4.07 -8.16 12.30
N THR A 26 -4.23 -8.98 13.34
CA THR A 26 -5.38 -8.95 14.26
C THR A 26 -4.95 -8.96 15.74
N ASN A 27 -3.67 -8.70 16.01
CA ASN A 27 -3.12 -8.64 17.36
C ASN A 27 -3.69 -7.46 18.18
N THR A 28 -4.04 -7.70 19.44
CA THR A 28 -4.70 -6.72 20.31
C THR A 28 -3.85 -5.52 20.72
N THR A 29 -2.57 -5.49 20.34
CA THR A 29 -1.63 -4.41 20.67
C THR A 29 -1.44 -3.39 19.55
N SER A 30 -2.14 -3.55 18.43
CA SER A 30 -2.09 -2.66 17.27
C SER A 30 -3.44 -2.03 16.93
N GLN A 31 -3.36 -0.89 16.26
CA GLN A 31 -4.45 -0.35 15.46
C GLN A 31 -4.56 -1.18 14.18
N HIS A 32 -5.76 -1.65 13.86
CA HIS A 32 -6.01 -2.49 12.69
C HIS A 32 -6.52 -1.68 11.50
N ALA A 33 -6.36 -2.27 10.31
CA ALA A 33 -6.64 -1.61 9.03
C ALA A 33 -5.82 -0.33 8.87
N THR A 34 -4.62 -0.31 9.47
CA THR A 34 -3.69 0.81 9.37
C THR A 34 -2.47 0.41 8.56
N GLU A 35 -2.26 1.16 7.49
CA GLU A 35 -1.00 1.21 6.76
C GLU A 35 -0.50 2.65 6.81
N LEU A 36 0.68 2.86 7.38
CA LEU A 36 1.22 4.18 7.70
C LEU A 36 2.60 4.38 7.07
N GLU A 37 2.98 5.65 6.94
CA GLU A 37 4.29 6.08 6.45
C GLU A 37 4.68 5.41 5.12
N PRO A 38 3.80 5.42 4.08
CA PRO A 38 4.13 4.83 2.81
C PRO A 38 5.25 5.63 2.11
N ASP A 39 6.20 4.92 1.52
CA ASP A 39 7.20 5.47 0.62
C ASP A 39 7.19 4.71 -0.72
N THR A 40 7.64 5.38 -1.78
CA THR A 40 7.67 4.81 -3.12
C THR A 40 8.96 5.18 -3.84
N PHE A 41 9.54 4.21 -4.54
CA PHE A 41 10.67 4.42 -5.44
C PHE A 41 10.31 3.93 -6.85
N ALA A 42 10.70 4.70 -7.86
CA ALA A 42 10.43 4.39 -9.26
C ALA A 42 11.72 4.43 -10.11
N PHE A 43 11.91 3.39 -10.94
CA PHE A 43 12.96 3.32 -11.95
C PHE A 43 12.45 2.63 -13.21
N GLY A 44 12.46 3.35 -14.33
CA GLY A 44 11.80 2.90 -15.57
C GLY A 44 10.31 2.66 -15.35
N GLY A 45 9.80 1.51 -15.79
CA GLY A 45 8.41 1.08 -15.55
C GLY A 45 8.19 0.40 -14.19
N THR A 46 9.24 0.23 -13.37
CA THR A 46 9.10 -0.42 -12.07
C THR A 46 8.84 0.60 -10.98
N VAL A 47 7.81 0.35 -10.17
CA VAL A 47 7.51 1.07 -8.94
C VAL A 47 7.55 0.08 -7.79
N VAL A 48 8.17 0.45 -6.68
CA VAL A 48 8.13 -0.29 -5.42
C VAL A 48 7.54 0.64 -4.37
N ALA A 49 6.60 0.13 -3.58
CA ALA A 49 6.05 0.81 -2.43
C ALA A 49 6.32 0.00 -1.16
N THR A 50 6.58 0.69 -0.06
CA THR A 50 6.76 0.09 1.28
C THR A 50 5.98 0.88 2.32
N PHE A 51 5.44 0.21 3.33
CA PHE A 51 4.60 0.84 4.35
C PHE A 51 4.65 0.05 5.66
N GLN A 52 4.41 0.74 6.77
CA GLN A 52 4.24 0.11 8.08
C GLN A 52 2.83 -0.46 8.21
N VAL A 53 2.70 -1.66 8.80
CA VAL A 53 1.44 -2.41 8.87
C VAL A 53 1.12 -2.74 10.33
N GLY A 54 -0.11 -2.44 10.76
CA GLY A 54 -0.55 -2.73 12.12
C GLY A 54 0.18 -1.90 13.18
N ARG A 55 0.03 -0.57 13.13
CA ARG A 55 0.67 0.39 14.06
C ARG A 55 0.38 0.03 15.52
N PHE A 56 1.41 -0.19 16.34
CA PHE A 56 1.18 -0.39 17.78
C PHE A 56 0.66 0.89 18.44
N PHE A 57 -0.14 0.75 19.51
CA PHE A 57 -0.70 1.89 20.23
C PHE A 57 0.36 2.80 20.89
N ASN A 58 1.55 2.25 21.17
CA ASN A 58 2.68 2.94 21.79
C ASN A 58 3.77 3.41 20.81
N GLY A 59 3.69 3.04 19.53
CA GLY A 59 4.71 3.34 18.52
C GLY A 59 5.27 2.09 17.85
N GLY A 60 5.83 2.22 16.64
CA GLY A 60 6.26 1.06 15.84
C GLY A 60 5.10 0.37 15.09
N ALA A 61 5.33 -0.82 14.55
CA ALA A 61 4.34 -1.55 13.74
C ALA A 61 4.55 -3.07 13.82
N SER A 62 3.52 -3.85 13.51
CA SER A 62 3.58 -5.31 13.43
C SER A 62 4.53 -5.79 12.32
N ASP A 63 4.60 -5.08 11.19
CA ASP A 63 5.52 -5.43 10.12
C ASP A 63 5.76 -4.28 9.13
N ILE A 64 6.66 -4.51 8.18
CA ILE A 64 6.80 -3.72 6.95
C ILE A 64 6.23 -4.52 5.78
N GLY A 65 5.23 -3.93 5.12
CA GLY A 65 4.68 -4.42 3.87
C GLY A 65 5.42 -3.84 2.67
N PHE A 66 5.45 -4.59 1.56
CA PHE A 66 5.99 -4.16 0.28
C PHE A 66 5.11 -4.62 -0.87
N VAL A 67 5.06 -3.84 -1.94
CA VAL A 67 4.36 -4.21 -3.18
C VAL A 67 5.06 -3.58 -4.38
N ARG A 68 5.01 -4.28 -5.52
CA ARG A 68 5.66 -3.86 -6.76
C ARG A 68 4.64 -3.67 -7.87
N SER A 69 4.91 -2.71 -8.74
CA SER A 69 4.34 -2.61 -10.07
C SER A 69 5.44 -2.73 -11.12
N GLY A 70 5.20 -3.51 -12.17
CA GLY A 70 6.11 -3.63 -13.33
C GLY A 70 5.73 -2.73 -14.52
N ASN A 71 4.63 -1.98 -14.44
CA ASN A 71 4.03 -1.26 -15.56
C ASN A 71 3.62 0.18 -15.20
N GLY A 72 4.43 0.85 -14.38
CA GLY A 72 4.24 2.27 -14.04
C GLY A 72 3.05 2.54 -13.13
N GLY A 73 2.64 1.57 -12.30
CA GLY A 73 1.52 1.69 -11.37
C GLY A 73 0.15 1.32 -11.97
N ALA A 74 0.09 0.81 -13.21
CA ALA A 74 -1.17 0.41 -13.84
C ALA A 74 -1.75 -0.89 -13.24
N SER A 75 -0.90 -1.81 -12.79
CA SER A 75 -1.27 -2.95 -11.95
C SER A 75 -0.18 -3.22 -10.92
N TRP A 76 -0.58 -3.89 -9.83
CA TRP A 76 0.28 -4.21 -8.70
C TRP A 76 0.31 -5.73 -8.48
N ASP A 77 1.48 -6.23 -8.12
CA ASP A 77 1.65 -7.62 -7.70
C ASP A 77 0.94 -7.85 -6.36
N ALA A 78 0.84 -9.12 -5.93
CA ALA A 78 0.38 -9.41 -4.58
C ALA A 78 1.35 -8.78 -3.56
N PRO A 79 0.84 -8.12 -2.49
CA PRO A 79 1.70 -7.55 -1.46
C PRO A 79 2.42 -8.66 -0.69
N GLY A 80 3.61 -8.33 -0.20
CA GLY A 80 4.39 -9.16 0.72
C GLY A 80 4.63 -8.44 2.04
N PHE A 81 5.00 -9.20 3.06
CA PHE A 81 5.34 -8.70 4.39
C PHE A 81 6.68 -9.31 4.82
N LEU A 82 7.55 -8.52 5.46
CA LEU A 82 8.89 -8.97 5.79
C LEU A 82 8.86 -10.05 6.88
N PRO A 83 9.40 -11.26 6.61
CA PRO A 83 9.30 -12.34 7.58
C PRO A 83 10.15 -12.05 8.82
N GLY A 84 9.56 -12.27 10.00
CA GLY A 84 10.29 -12.30 11.26
C GLY A 84 10.78 -10.94 11.77
N MET A 85 10.05 -9.86 11.48
CA MET A 85 10.36 -8.54 12.04
C MET A 85 9.82 -8.36 13.46
N THR A 86 8.66 -8.95 13.77
CA THR A 86 8.04 -8.94 15.09
C THR A 86 7.44 -10.31 15.43
N PHE A 87 6.96 -10.48 16.66
CA PHE A 87 6.19 -11.65 17.08
C PHE A 87 4.93 -11.84 16.22
N SER A 88 4.34 -10.74 15.75
CA SER A 88 3.15 -10.76 14.89
C SER A 88 3.51 -11.18 13.47
N SER A 89 4.72 -10.89 13.00
CA SER A 89 5.24 -11.33 11.69
C SER A 89 6.13 -12.58 11.74
N GLY A 90 6.06 -13.35 12.84
CA GLY A 90 6.60 -14.71 12.91
C GLY A 90 7.99 -14.86 13.52
N ASP A 91 8.56 -13.84 14.17
CA ASP A 91 9.76 -13.99 15.01
C ASP A 91 9.39 -14.13 16.50
N PRO A 92 9.46 -15.35 17.09
CA PRO A 92 9.11 -15.57 18.50
C PRO A 92 10.05 -14.87 19.50
N SER A 93 11.22 -14.43 19.05
CA SER A 93 12.27 -13.83 19.89
C SER A 93 12.28 -12.29 19.86
N SER A 94 11.64 -11.69 18.86
CA SER A 94 11.50 -10.24 18.76
C SER A 94 10.56 -9.71 19.86
N ARG A 95 11.04 -8.74 20.65
CA ARG A 95 10.20 -8.01 21.61
C ARG A 95 9.28 -7.06 20.84
N MET A 96 8.05 -6.82 21.32
CA MET A 96 7.27 -5.62 20.94
C MET A 96 8.23 -4.43 21.03
N SER A 97 8.66 -3.87 19.89
CA SER A 97 9.39 -2.62 19.92
C SER A 97 8.41 -1.58 20.44
N GLY A 98 8.74 -1.04 21.61
CA GLY A 98 7.86 -0.23 22.44
C GLY A 98 7.55 1.15 21.89
#